data_AF-A0A8T2KHZ8-F1
#
_entry.id   AF-A0A8T2KHZ8-F1
#
_cell.length_a   1.000
_cell.length_b   1.000
_cell.length_c   1.000
_cell.angle_alpha   90.00
_cell.angle_beta   90.00
_cell.angle_gamma   90.00
#
_symmetry.space_group_name_H-M   'P 1'
#
loop_
_entity.id
_entity.type
_entity.pdbx_description
1 polymer ?
#
loop_
_entity_poly.entity_id
_entity_poly.type
_entity_poly.pdbx_seq_one_letter_code
_entity_poly.pdbx_strand_id
1 'polypeptide(L)' 'MSCWSVSSFAQKTLIQVLDGWLIIKGEHGSRMDEHGFISRSFTRTYRLPNGIRLKDLSAVLCHDGILAVETKKM' A
#
# COMPACT_ATOMS: atom_id res chain seq x y z
N MET A 1 1.06 17.16 -3.62
CA MET A 1 1.74 15.96 -3.10
C MET A 1 0.87 15.40 -1.99
N SER A 2 0.11 14.34 -2.26
CA SER A 2 -0.67 13.64 -1.25
C SER A 2 0.17 12.45 -0.78
N CYS A 3 0.97 12.66 0.26
CA CYS A 3 1.79 11.63 0.88
C CYS A 3 0.91 10.80 1.82
N TRP A 4 0.78 9.50 1.58
CA TRP A 4 -0.01 8.60 2.42
C TRP A 4 0.92 7.65 3.17
N SER A 5 1.02 7.81 4.50
CA SER A 5 1.87 6.95 5.34
C SER A 5 1.25 5.56 5.49
N VAL A 6 1.88 4.57 4.89
CA VAL A 6 1.73 3.16 5.25
C VAL A 6 2.85 2.86 6.25
N SER A 7 2.54 2.25 7.40
CA SER A 7 3.53 1.96 8.44
C SER A 7 4.30 0.65 8.15
N SER A 8 5.57 0.65 8.55
CA SER A 8 6.71 -0.26 8.31
C SER A 8 6.58 -1.79 8.47
N PHE A 9 5.45 -2.41 8.13
CA PHE A 9 5.22 -3.80 8.49
C PHE A 9 4.93 -4.77 7.32
N ALA A 10 4.85 -4.33 6.07
CA ALA A 10 4.50 -5.25 4.97
C ALA A 10 5.75 -5.94 4.37
N GLN A 11 5.80 -7.28 4.43
CA GLN A 11 6.75 -8.07 3.62
C GLN A 11 6.30 -8.14 2.16
N LYS A 12 4.99 -8.12 1.94
CA LYS A 12 4.38 -8.11 0.61
C LYS A 12 3.35 -6.99 0.54
N THR A 13 3.45 -6.17 -0.49
CA THR A 13 2.48 -5.12 -0.77
C THR A 13 1.90 -5.32 -2.16
N LEU A 14 0.58 -5.19 -2.25
CA LEU A 14 -0.16 -5.31 -3.49
C LEU A 14 -1.00 -4.05 -3.70
N ILE A 15 -0.89 -3.45 -4.89
CA ILE A 15 -1.58 -2.21 -5.26
C ILE A 15 -2.49 -2.50 -6.45
N GLN A 16 -3.76 -2.10 -6.36
CA GLN A 16 -4.74 -2.25 -7.43
C GLN A 16 -5.53 -0.96 -7.63
N VAL A 17 -6.03 -0.77 -8.85
CA VAL A 17 -7.06 0.23 -9.14
C VAL A 17 -8.30 -0.50 -9.65
N LEU A 18 -9.41 -0.37 -8.95
CA LEU A 18 -10.69 -0.99 -9.31
C LEU A 18 -11.81 0.05 -9.15
N ASP A 19 -12.60 0.26 -10.20
CA ASP A 19 -13.76 1.16 -10.21
C ASP A 19 -13.47 2.58 -9.67
N GLY A 20 -12.27 3.10 -9.94
CA GLY A 20 -11.82 4.41 -9.46
C GLY A 20 -11.37 4.44 -7.99
N TRP A 21 -11.11 3.28 -7.40
CA TRP A 21 -10.54 3.15 -6.06
C TRP A 21 -9.12 2.60 -6.14
N LEU A 22 -8.20 3.25 -5.43
CA LEU A 22 -6.88 2.72 -5.12
C LEU A 22 -7.02 1.78 -3.92
N ILE A 23 -6.62 0.53 -4.09
CA ILE A 23 -6.65 -0.50 -3.05
C ILE A 23 -5.21 -0.91 -2.76
N ILE A 24 -4.77 -0.73 -1.52
CA ILE A 24 -3.44 -1.10 -1.03
C ILE A 24 -3.61 -2.21 0.00
N LYS A 25 -3.07 -3.38 -0.30
CA LYS A 25 -3.03 -4.53 0.62
C LYS A 25 -1.60 -4.76 1.07
N GLY A 26 -1.39 -4.90 2.36
CA GLY A 26 -0.11 -5.29 2.92
C GLY A 26 -0.25 -6.52 3.80
N GLU A 27 0.71 -7.43 3.66
CA GLU A 27 0.79 -8.65 4.45
C GLU A 27 2.17 -8.72 5.12
N HIS A 28 2.13 -9.02 6.42
CA HIS A 28 3.27 -9.46 7.21
C HIS A 28 3.10 -10.95 7.45
N GLY A 29 4.06 -11.73 6.96
CA GLY A 29 4.08 -13.18 7.17
C GLY A 29 4.07 -13.55 8.66
N SER A 30 3.65 -14.78 8.94
CA SER A 30 3.63 -15.30 10.30
C SER A 30 5.03 -15.30 10.90
N ARG A 31 5.20 -14.60 12.02
CA ARG A 31 6.42 -14.63 12.83
C ARG A 31 6.11 -15.29 14.17
N MET A 32 7.01 -16.15 14.63
CA MET A 32 6.94 -16.70 15.97
C MET A 32 7.46 -15.68 16.99
N ASP A 33 6.72 -15.48 18.06
CA ASP A 33 7.12 -14.72 19.25
C ASP A 33 6.97 -15.58 20.52
N GLU A 34 7.15 -14.97 21.68
CA GLU A 34 7.06 -15.64 22.99
C GLU A 34 5.67 -16.23 23.30
N HIS A 35 4.62 -15.82 22.57
CA HIS A 35 3.24 -16.21 22.80
C HIS A 35 2.61 -17.01 21.65
N GLY A 36 3.31 -17.23 20.54
CA GLY A 36 2.85 -18.04 19.42
C GLY A 36 3.18 -17.42 18.07
N PHE A 37 2.31 -17.61 17.08
CA PHE A 37 2.48 -17.04 15.76
C PHE A 37 1.66 -15.76 15.62
N ILE A 38 2.31 -14.66 15.26
CA ILE A 38 1.66 -13.41 14.87
C ILE A 38 1.75 -13.25 13.36
N SER A 39 0.61 -13.05 12.71
CA SER A 39 0.50 -12.52 11.36
C SER A 39 -0.27 -11.21 11.38
N ARG A 40 0.05 -10.30 10.47
CA ARG A 40 -0.64 -9.00 10.38
C ARG A 40 -0.93 -8.70 8.92
N SER A 41 -2.11 -8.19 8.64
CA SER A 41 -2.47 -7.69 7.32
C SER A 41 -3.23 -6.39 7.43
N PHE A 42 -3.16 -5.56 6.40
CA PHE A 42 -3.97 -4.36 6.29
C PHE A 42 -4.50 -4.19 4.88
N THR A 43 -5.65 -3.53 4.78
CA THR A 43 -6.19 -3.02 3.52
C THR A 43 -6.52 -1.55 3.71
N ARG A 44 -6.01 -0.71 2.82
CA ARG A 44 -6.36 0.72 2.75
C ARG A 44 -6.94 1.03 1.39
N THR A 45 -8.02 1.79 1.37
CA THR A 45 -8.73 2.19 0.15
C THR A 45 -8.81 3.70 0.06
N TYR A 46 -8.54 4.24 -1.13
CA TYR A 46 -8.59 5.68 -1.39
C TYR A 46 -9.37 5.92 -2.67
N ARG A 47 -10.24 6.93 -2.67
CA ARG A 47 -10.95 7.35 -3.88
C ARG A 47 -9.99 8.08 -4.79
N LEU A 48 -9.88 7.65 -6.04
CA LEU A 48 -9.09 8.33 -7.05
C LEU A 48 -9.94 9.35 -7.81
N PRO A 49 -9.33 10.46 -8.26
CA PRO A 49 -9.89 11.27 -9.33
C PRO A 49 -10.26 10.43 -10.56
N ASN A 50 -11.28 10.89 -11.29
CA ASN A 50 -11.79 10.18 -12.46
C ASN A 50 -10.70 9.97 -13.52
N GLY A 51 -10.67 8.78 -14.12
CA GLY A 51 -9.81 8.46 -15.26
C GLY A 51 -8.38 8.01 -14.92
N ILE A 52 -7.99 8.00 -13.63
CA ILE A 52 -6.69 7.47 -13.21
C ILE A 52 -6.71 5.94 -13.27
N ARG A 53 -5.75 5.36 -13.98
CA ARG A 53 -5.51 3.91 -14.04
C ARG A 53 -4.22 3.54 -13.33
N LEU A 54 -4.03 2.25 -13.07
CA LEU A 54 -2.84 1.74 -12.39
C LEU A 54 -1.53 2.15 -13.08
N LYS A 55 -1.49 2.19 -14.41
CA LYS A 55 -0.30 2.61 -15.18
C LYS A 55 0.06 4.10 -15.04
N ASP A 56 -0.90 4.90 -14.59
CA ASP A 56 -0.74 6.33 -14.35
C ASP A 56 -0.20 6.58 -12.92
N LEU A 57 0.00 5.51 -12.13
CA LEU A 57 0.55 5.54 -10.78
C LEU A 57 1.98 4.99 -10.74
N SER A 58 2.78 5.54 -9.84
CA SER A 58 4.05 4.98 -9.37
C SER A 58 4.00 4.85 -7.86
N ALA A 59 4.63 3.80 -7.33
CA ALA A 59 4.72 3.58 -5.90
C ALA A 59 6.17 3.32 -5.49
N VAL A 60 6.58 3.91 -4.37
CA VAL A 60 7.92 3.73 -3.78
C VAL A 60 7.75 3.41 -2.31
N LEU A 61 8.38 2.33 -1.85
CA LEU A 61 8.49 2.02 -0.43
C LEU A 61 9.80 2.61 0.08
N CYS A 62 9.69 3.59 0.97
CA CYS A 62 10.83 4.23 1.63
C CYS A 62 11.41 3.33 2.73
N HIS A 63 12.68 3.57 3.10
CA HIS A 63 13.39 2.75 4.09
C HIS A 63 12.76 2.82 5.51
N ASP A 64 12.00 3.88 5.79
CA ASP A 64 11.27 4.10 7.03
C ASP A 64 9.89 3.39 7.04
N GLY A 65 9.60 2.65 5.98
CA GLY A 65 8.38 1.86 5.84
C GLY A 65 7.22 2.62 5.21
N ILE A 66 7.41 3.86 4.79
CA ILE A 66 6.38 4.68 4.14
C ILE A 66 6.20 4.27 2.68
N LEU A 67 5.00 3.84 2.30
CA LEU A 67 4.64 3.63 0.89
C LEU A 67 4.09 4.93 0.29
N ALA A 68 4.91 5.63 -0.50
CA ALA A 68 4.47 6.75 -1.30
C ALA A 68 3.82 6.26 -2.60
N VAL A 69 2.59 6.70 -2.89
CA VAL A 69 1.91 6.44 -4.16
C VAL A 69 1.63 7.77 -4.84
N GLU A 70 2.15 7.94 -6.04
CA GLU A 70 2.09 9.18 -6.80
C GLU A 70 1.45 8.93 -8.17
N THR A 71 0.73 9.93 -8.66
CA THR A 71 0.28 9.96 -10.05
C THR A 71 1.40 10.54 -10.91
N LYS A 72 1.75 9.90 -12.02
CA LYS A 72 2.53 10.54 -13.07
C LYS A 72 1.69 11.65 -13.68
N LYS A 73 1.91 12.87 -13.22
CA LYS A 73 1.34 14.05 -13.84
C LYS A 73 2.04 14.20 -15.20
N MET A 74 1.30 14.01 -16.30
CA MET A 74 1.72 14.52 -17.60
C MET A 74 1.70 16.04 -17.58
#